data_AF-A0A9D1PGT2-F1
#
_entry.id   AF-A0A9D1PGT2-F1
#
_cell.length_a   1.000
_cell.length_b   1.000
_cell.length_c   1.000
_cell.angle_alpha   90.00
_cell.angle_beta   90.00
_cell.angle_gamma   90.00
#
_symmetry.space_group_name_H-M   'P 1'
#
loop_
_entity.id
_entity.type
_entity.pdbx_description
1 polymer ?
#
loop_
_entity_poly.entity_id
_entity_poly.type
_entity_poly.pdbx_seq_one_letter_code
_entity_poly.pdbx_strand_id
1 'polypeptide(L)'
;KLGYGNCPICVAKTQYSLTDDQTKLGAPTDFEVTVRNLKISAGAGFVVALTGEIMTMPGLPKVPAAERIDVDETGKISGLF
;
A
#
# COMPACT_ATOMS: atom_id res chain seq x y z
N LYS A 1 -6.23 -2.07 29.39
CA LYS A 1 -5.45 -2.43 28.18
C LYS A 1 -6.28 -3.43 27.37
N LEU A 2 -6.41 -3.27 26.04
CA LEU A 2 -7.37 -4.00 25.18
C LEU A 2 -6.97 -5.45 24.80
N GLY A 3 -5.95 -6.05 25.43
CA GLY A 3 -5.62 -7.48 25.23
C GLY A 3 -4.89 -7.85 23.93
N TYR A 4 -4.75 -6.96 22.95
CA TYR A 4 -4.10 -7.23 21.66
C TYR A 4 -2.57 -7.21 21.65
N GLY A 5 -1.92 -7.40 22.81
CA GLY A 5 -0.46 -7.31 22.93
C GLY A 5 0.30 -8.47 22.27
N ASN A 6 -0.36 -9.62 22.10
CA ASN A 6 0.23 -10.82 21.51
C ASN A 6 -0.15 -11.02 20.03
N CYS A 7 -0.83 -10.04 19.42
CA CYS A 7 -1.21 -10.13 18.02
C CYS A 7 0.02 -9.92 17.10
N PRO A 8 0.13 -10.65 15.98
CA PRO A 8 1.14 -10.38 14.96
C PRO A 8 1.07 -8.93 14.45
N ILE A 9 2.22 -8.42 14.01
CA ILE A 9 2.40 -7.04 13.54
C ILE A 9 2.58 -7.04 12.03
N CYS A 10 1.73 -6.30 11.33
CA CYS A 10 1.86 -5.96 9.92
C CYS A 10 2.48 -4.57 9.81
N VAL A 11 3.72 -4.49 9.34
CA VAL A 11 4.39 -3.20 9.12
C VAL A 11 4.02 -2.69 7.73
N ALA A 12 3.42 -1.51 7.71
CA ALA A 12 2.92 -0.90 6.49
C ALA A 12 3.80 0.33 6.20
N LYS A 13 4.68 0.14 5.22
CA LYS A 13 5.80 1.03 4.83
C LYS A 13 5.88 1.16 3.31
N THR A 14 6.71 2.10 2.84
CA THR A 14 7.04 2.19 1.41
C THR A 14 7.68 0.91 0.89
N GLN A 15 7.23 0.44 -0.28
CA GLN A 15 7.78 -0.73 -0.98
C GLN A 15 9.09 -0.43 -1.73
N TYR A 16 9.44 0.85 -1.90
CA TYR A 16 10.60 1.26 -2.69
C TYR A 16 11.91 1.20 -1.92
N SER A 17 11.87 1.15 -0.59
CA SER A 17 13.05 1.13 0.27
C SER A 17 12.89 0.17 1.45
N LEU A 18 14.01 -0.39 1.90
CA LEU A 18 14.11 -1.09 3.18
C LEU A 18 13.81 -0.14 4.36
N THR A 19 14.16 1.14 4.23
CA THR A 19 13.84 2.20 5.21
C THR A 19 12.42 2.74 5.03
N ASP A 20 11.92 3.54 5.97
CA ASP A 20 10.66 4.27 5.83
C ASP A 20 10.73 5.44 4.83
N ASP A 21 11.92 5.76 4.29
CA ASP A 21 12.16 6.77 3.27
C ASP A 21 12.32 6.15 1.88
N GLN A 22 11.43 6.52 0.95
CA GLN A 22 11.41 6.01 -0.42
C GLN A 22 12.64 6.38 -1.26
N THR A 23 13.44 7.37 -0.84
CA THR A 23 14.60 7.86 -1.59
C THR A 23 15.86 7.04 -1.35
N LYS A 24 15.90 6.25 -0.27
CA LYS A 24 17.07 5.44 0.12
C LYS A 24 17.03 4.08 -0.58
N LEU A 25 17.67 4.00 -1.75
CA LEU A 25 17.73 2.78 -2.55
C LEU A 25 18.91 1.89 -2.15
N GLY A 26 18.85 0.61 -2.56
CA GLY A 26 19.91 -0.38 -2.29
C GLY A 26 19.80 -1.03 -0.92
N ALA A 27 20.93 -1.18 -0.22
CA ALA A 27 21.02 -1.78 1.11
C ALA A 27 21.45 -0.72 2.15
N PRO A 28 20.55 0.20 2.55
CA PRO A 28 20.85 1.19 3.57
C PRO A 28 21.11 0.51 4.93
N THR A 29 22.15 0.96 5.62
CA THR A 29 22.47 0.58 7.01
C THR A 29 22.21 1.76 7.95
N ASP A 30 22.16 1.49 9.26
CA ASP A 30 22.05 2.51 10.31
C ASP A 30 20.88 3.49 10.13
N PHE A 31 19.68 2.94 9.87
CA PHE A 31 18.45 3.72 9.76
C PHE A 31 17.47 3.38 10.90
N GLU A 32 16.73 4.39 11.34
CA GLU A 32 15.60 4.23 12.24
C GLU A 32 14.30 4.17 11.45
N VAL A 33 13.32 3.41 11.93
CA VAL A 33 11.97 3.35 11.34
C VAL A 33 11.01 4.05 12.27
N THR A 34 10.38 5.12 11.78
CA THR A 34 9.44 5.92 12.57
C THR A 34 8.03 5.34 12.42
N VAL A 35 7.46 4.80 13.50
CA VAL A 35 6.05 4.37 13.52
C VAL A 35 5.18 5.55 13.96
N ARG A 36 4.32 6.04 13.07
CA ARG A 36 3.45 7.19 13.33
C ARG A 36 2.14 6.81 14.00
N ASN A 37 1.57 5.66 13.63
CA ASN A 37 0.26 5.24 14.12
C ASN A 37 0.13 3.71 14.12
N LEU A 38 -0.76 3.20 14.95
CA LEU A 38 -1.07 1.78 15.10
C LEU A 38 -2.57 1.58 14.92
N LYS A 39 -2.96 0.74 13.96
CA LYS A 39 -4.36 0.37 13.73
C LYS A 39 -4.57 -1.11 14.04
N ILE A 40 -5.56 -1.42 14.88
CA ILE A 40 -5.91 -2.80 15.17
C ILE A 40 -6.87 -3.35 14.11
N SER A 41 -6.52 -4.48 13.49
CA SER A 41 -7.42 -5.25 12.63
C SER A 41 -7.92 -6.44 13.43
N ALA A 42 -8.83 -6.19 14.38
CA ALA A 42 -9.26 -7.17 15.38
C ALA A 42 -9.86 -8.44 14.75
N GLY A 43 -10.62 -8.31 13.64
CA GLY A 43 -11.17 -9.46 12.93
C GLY A 43 -10.11 -10.32 12.22
N ALA A 44 -9.05 -9.70 11.70
CA ALA A 44 -7.95 -10.40 11.04
C ALA A 44 -6.85 -10.86 12.02
N GLY A 45 -6.90 -10.40 13.27
CA GLY A 45 -6.00 -10.83 14.34
C GLY A 45 -4.63 -10.17 14.36
N PHE A 46 -4.40 -9.05 13.65
CA PHE A 46 -3.10 -8.37 13.61
C PHE A 46 -3.18 -6.86 13.86
N VAL A 47 -2.05 -6.29 14.29
CA VAL A 47 -1.84 -4.84 14.45
C VAL A 47 -1.10 -4.30 13.23
N VAL A 48 -1.61 -3.25 12.61
CA VAL A 48 -0.96 -2.55 11.50
C VAL A 48 -0.16 -1.37 12.03
N ALA A 49 1.17 -1.41 11.87
CA ALA A 49 2.07 -0.30 12.18
C ALA A 49 2.31 0.55 10.93
N LEU A 50 1.85 1.80 10.97
CA LEU A 50 1.92 2.76 9.86
C LEU A 50 3.19 3.60 10.02
N THR A 51 4.16 3.45 9.10
CA THR A 51 5.41 4.24 9.12
C THR A 51 5.31 5.55 8.34
N GLY A 52 4.32 5.66 7.44
CA GLY A 52 4.06 6.83 6.64
C GLY A 52 2.59 6.90 6.22
N GLU A 53 2.30 7.78 5.27
CA GLU A 53 0.98 7.79 4.63
C GLU A 53 0.86 6.60 3.68
N ILE A 54 -0.26 5.88 3.80
CA ILE A 54 -0.56 4.74 2.94
C ILE A 54 -1.74 5.12 2.07
N MET A 55 -1.52 5.03 0.77
CA MET A 55 -2.57 5.18 -0.22
C MET A 55 -3.53 3.99 -0.14
N THR A 56 -4.67 4.18 0.50
CA THR A 56 -5.75 3.17 0.54
C THR A 56 -6.74 3.33 -0.61
N MET A 57 -6.71 4.46 -1.32
CA MET A 57 -7.62 4.77 -2.42
C MET A 57 -6.83 5.43 -3.56
N PRO A 58 -6.39 4.65 -4.57
CA PRO A 58 -5.72 5.23 -5.73
C PRO A 58 -6.71 6.04 -6.58
N GLY A 59 -6.27 7.20 -7.06
CA GLY A 59 -7.03 8.02 -8.01
C GLY A 59 -6.83 7.59 -9.47
N LEU A 60 -7.63 8.18 -10.37
CA LEU A 60 -7.45 8.02 -11.81
C LEU A 60 -6.27 8.88 -12.31
N PRO A 61 -5.51 8.40 -13.31
CA PRO A 61 -4.47 9.20 -13.97
C PRO A 61 -5.08 10.28 -14.87
N LYS A 62 -4.24 11.20 -15.37
CA LYS A 62 -4.67 12.32 -16.23
C LYS A 62 -5.48 11.87 -17.45
N VAL A 63 -5.13 10.74 -18.04
CA VAL A 63 -5.85 10.10 -19.15
C VAL A 63 -6.25 8.70 -18.68
N PRO A 64 -7.50 8.50 -18.23
CA PRO A 64 -7.97 7.20 -17.77
C PRO A 64 -8.00 6.18 -18.91
N ALA A 65 -7.61 4.93 -18.62
CA ALA A 65 -7.74 3.84 -19.60
C ALA A 65 -9.18 3.64 -20.07
N ALA A 66 -10.16 4.03 -19.26
CA ALA A 66 -11.59 4.02 -19.59
C ALA A 66 -11.94 4.77 -20.88
N GLU A 67 -11.19 5.81 -21.27
CA GLU A 67 -11.43 6.53 -22.54
C GLU A 67 -11.09 5.70 -23.79
N ARG A 68 -10.31 4.62 -23.62
CA ARG A 68 -9.83 3.74 -24.71
C ARG A 68 -10.45 2.35 -24.68
N ILE A 69 -11.23 2.04 -23.64
CA ILE A 69 -11.92 0.76 -23.53
C ILE A 69 -13.15 0.80 -24.43
N ASP A 70 -13.21 -0.14 -25.38
CA ASP A 70 -14.34 -0.26 -26.30
C ASP A 70 -14.58 -1.72 -26.70
N VAL A 71 -15.78 -2.04 -27.17
CA VAL A 71 -16.22 -3.37 -27.61
C VAL A 71 -16.68 -3.29 -29.06
N ASP A 72 -16.02 -4.03 -29.95
CA ASP A 72 -16.41 -4.06 -31.36
C ASP A 72 -17.67 -4.91 -31.62
N GLU A 73 -18.17 -4.86 -32.86
CA GLU A 73 -19.37 -5.59 -33.30
C GLU A 73 -19.25 -7.12 -33.17
N THR A 74 -18.02 -7.64 -33.07
CA THR A 74 -17.74 -9.07 -32.86
C THR A 74 -17.64 -9.45 -31.38
N GLY A 75 -17.84 -8.48 -30.48
CA GLY A 75 -17.71 -8.65 -29.04
C GLY A 75 -16.26 -8.65 -28.55
N LYS A 76 -15.29 -8.23 -29.36
CA LYS A 76 -13.88 -8.16 -28.96
C LYS A 76 -13.61 -6.84 -28.24
N ILE A 77 -13.02 -6.96 -27.06
CA ILE A 77 -12.68 -5.83 -26.21
C ILE A 77 -11.29 -5.28 -26.61
N SER A 78 -11.19 -3.96 -26.72
CA SER A 78 -9.94 -3.23 -26.93
C SER A 78 -9.62 -2.32 -25.73
N GLY A 79 -8.34 -2.00 -25.52
CA GLY A 79 -7.92 -1.03 -24.49
C GLY A 79 -7.98 -1.49 -23.02
N LEU A 80 -8.30 -2.77 -22.76
CA LEU A 80 -8.41 -3.32 -21.40
C LEU A 80 -7.06 -3.77 -20.79
N PHE A 81 -6.06 -4.04 -21.64
CA PHE A 81 -4.69 -4.44 -21.28
C PHE A 81 -3.68 -3.75 -22.20
#